data_AF-A0A087UEL9-F1
#
_entry.id   AF-A0A087UEL9-F1
#
_cell.length_a   1.000
_cell.length_b   1.000
_cell.length_c   1.000
_cell.angle_alpha   90.00
_cell.angle_beta   90.00
_cell.angle_gamma   90.00
#
_symmetry.space_group_name_H-M   'P 1'
#
loop_
_entity.id
_entity.type
_entity.pdbx_description
1 polymer ?
#
loop_
_entity_poly.entity_id
_entity_poly.type
_entity_poly.pdbx_seq_one_letter_code
_entity_poly.pdbx_strand_id
1 'polypeptide(L)'
;MITDPPFTAHVIEHLIILVLTSIPTFSSKPHVPLRINMLHIPTPVVTGDSVLLSCSYDVGDETLYAVKWYKNMGEFFRFVPKSNPAFK
;
A
#
# COMPACT_ATOMS: atom_id res chain seq x y z
N MET A 1 63.14 -12.85 13.22
CA MET A 1 62.29 -13.96 12.73
C MET A 1 60.85 -13.51 12.91
N ILE A 2 60.35 -12.76 11.93
CA ILE A 2 58.97 -12.25 11.93
C ILE A 2 58.31 -13.01 10.78
N THR A 3 57.45 -13.96 11.11
CA THR A 3 56.57 -14.60 10.14
C THR A 3 55.49 -13.58 9.80
N ASP A 4 55.49 -13.08 8.56
CA ASP A 4 54.40 -12.27 8.06
C ASP A 4 53.06 -12.97 8.34
N PRO A 5 52.02 -12.26 8.82
CA PRO A 5 50.70 -12.87 8.97
C PRO A 5 50.28 -13.41 7.60
N PRO A 6 49.73 -14.63 7.52
CA PRO A 6 49.44 -15.24 6.23
C PRO A 6 48.42 -14.37 5.51
N PHE A 7 48.78 -13.90 4.33
CA PHE A 7 47.93 -13.22 3.34
C PHE A 7 46.51 -13.85 3.25
N THR A 8 46.42 -15.14 3.52
CA THR A 8 45.22 -15.96 3.69
C THR A 8 44.18 -15.38 4.67
N ALA A 9 44.57 -14.74 5.77
CA ALA A 9 43.64 -14.19 6.76
C ALA A 9 42.84 -12.98 6.19
N HIS A 10 43.51 -12.09 5.46
CA HIS A 10 42.86 -10.95 4.80
C HIS A 10 41.90 -11.40 3.71
N VAL A 11 42.29 -12.42 2.92
CA VAL A 11 41.43 -12.96 1.86
C VAL A 11 40.18 -13.63 2.44
N ILE A 12 40.31 -14.34 3.58
CA ILE A 12 39.19 -15.00 4.26
C ILE A 12 38.20 -13.96 4.84
N GLU A 13 38.67 -12.86 5.44
CA GLU A 13 37.78 -11.80 5.95
C GLU A 13 36.93 -11.18 4.84
N HIS A 14 37.54 -10.83 3.70
CA HIS A 14 36.80 -10.28 2.56
C HIS A 14 35.82 -11.29 1.95
N LEU A 15 36.15 -12.59 1.94
CA LEU A 15 35.26 -13.66 1.51
C LEU A 15 34.05 -13.82 2.45
N ILE A 16 34.25 -13.75 3.76
CA ILE A 16 33.18 -13.82 4.77
C ILE A 16 32.21 -12.64 4.62
N ILE A 17 32.73 -11.43 4.40
CA ILE A 17 31.91 -10.22 4.19
C ILE A 17 31.04 -10.36 2.93
N LEU A 18 31.62 -10.86 1.82
CA LEU A 18 30.88 -11.07 0.57
C LEU A 18 29.73 -12.09 0.73
N VAL A 19 29.95 -13.17 1.50
CA VAL A 19 28.92 -14.18 1.78
C VAL A 19 27.79 -13.61 2.64
N LEU A 20 28.10 -12.81 3.67
CA LEU A 20 27.09 -12.21 4.55
C LEU A 20 26.21 -11.16 3.84
N THR A 21 26.75 -10.42 2.86
CA THR A 21 25.99 -9.43 2.09
C THR A 21 25.20 -10.04 0.92
N SER A 22 25.46 -11.30 0.58
CA SER A 22 24.85 -11.99 -0.56
C SER A 22 23.43 -12.52 -0.30
N ILE A 23 22.94 -12.44 0.94
CA ILE A 23 21.56 -12.78 1.26
C ILE A 23 20.73 -11.52 0.99
N PRO A 24 19.95 -11.44 -0.10
CA PRO A 24 18.96 -10.39 -0.19
C PRO A 24 17.97 -10.65 0.95
N THR A 25 18.04 -9.87 2.03
CA THR A 25 16.92 -9.73 2.97
C THR A 25 15.83 -8.91 2.30
N PHE A 26 15.42 -9.32 1.11
CA PHE A 26 14.27 -8.75 0.43
C PHE A 26 13.05 -9.43 1.04
N SER A 27 12.65 -8.95 2.22
CA SER A 27 11.33 -9.21 2.75
C SER A 27 10.35 -8.50 1.82
N SER A 28 10.00 -9.16 0.71
CA SER A 28 8.89 -8.70 -0.12
C SER A 28 7.62 -8.90 0.69
N LYS A 29 7.21 -7.87 1.44
CA LYS A 29 5.84 -7.85 1.97
C LYS A 29 4.90 -7.99 0.77
N PRO A 30 3.94 -8.93 0.82
CA PRO A 30 2.99 -9.09 -0.27
C PRO A 30 2.18 -7.80 -0.41
N HIS A 31 2.24 -7.18 -1.58
CA HIS A 31 1.51 -5.94 -1.84
C HIS A 31 0.01 -6.24 -1.88
N VAL A 32 -0.74 -5.61 -0.97
CA VAL A 32 -2.21 -5.71 -0.98
C VAL A 32 -2.76 -4.61 -1.89
N PRO A 33 -3.39 -4.95 -3.03
CA PRO A 33 -3.99 -3.93 -3.88
C PRO A 33 -5.29 -3.40 -3.28
N LEU A 34 -5.71 -2.21 -3.70
CA LEU A 34 -7.01 -1.67 -3.35
C LEU A 34 -8.13 -2.64 -3.78
N ARG A 35 -9.03 -2.94 -2.84
CA ARG A 35 -10.17 -3.83 -3.08
C ARG A 35 -11.44 -3.27 -2.49
N ILE A 36 -12.54 -3.33 -3.25
CA ILE A 36 -13.88 -3.08 -2.73
C ILE A 36 -14.40 -4.39 -2.14
N ASN A 37 -14.66 -4.41 -0.84
CA ASN A 37 -15.15 -5.58 -0.12
C ASN A 37 -16.67 -5.65 -0.13
N MET A 38 -17.36 -4.51 -0.06
CA MET A 38 -18.82 -4.44 -0.08
C MET A 38 -19.29 -3.11 -0.66
N LEU A 39 -20.32 -3.17 -1.50
CA LEU A 39 -21.06 -2.01 -2.00
C LEU A 39 -22.54 -2.22 -1.72
N HIS A 40 -23.14 -1.34 -0.95
CA HIS A 40 -24.56 -1.40 -0.60
C HIS A 40 -25.27 -0.12 -1.03
N ILE A 41 -26.26 -0.30 -1.90
CA ILE A 41 -27.13 0.75 -2.42
C ILE A 41 -28.57 0.30 -2.15
N PRO A 42 -29.29 0.97 -1.22
CA PRO A 42 -30.68 0.64 -0.94
C PRO A 42 -31.51 0.73 -2.23
N THR A 43 -32.28 -0.33 -2.53
CA THR A 43 -33.28 -0.35 -3.60
C THR A 43 -34.45 -1.26 -3.21
N PRO A 44 -35.72 -0.86 -3.44
CA PRO A 44 -36.19 0.42 -3.97
C PRO A 44 -36.09 1.56 -2.93
N VAL A 45 -36.15 2.81 -3.39
CA VAL A 45 -36.13 4.02 -2.54
C VAL A 45 -37.27 4.95 -2.95
N VAL A 46 -37.91 5.61 -1.98
CA VAL A 46 -38.99 6.57 -2.25
C VAL A 46 -38.38 7.93 -2.55
N THR A 47 -38.91 8.62 -3.55
CA THR A 47 -38.46 9.97 -3.91
C THR A 47 -38.62 10.93 -2.73
N GLY A 48 -37.52 11.59 -2.35
CA GLY A 48 -37.48 12.53 -1.22
C GLY A 48 -36.88 11.95 0.06
N ASP A 49 -36.77 10.62 0.16
CA ASP A 49 -36.16 9.98 1.33
C ASP A 49 -34.64 10.16 1.35
N SER A 50 -34.10 10.25 2.56
CA SER A 50 -32.66 10.19 2.79
C SER A 50 -32.19 8.74 2.77
N VAL A 51 -31.11 8.46 2.04
CA VAL A 51 -30.54 7.12 1.92
C VAL A 51 -29.04 7.14 2.20
N LEU A 52 -28.54 6.05 2.78
CA LEU A 52 -27.11 5.87 3.03
C LEU A 52 -26.51 4.94 1.98
N LEU A 53 -25.59 5.47 1.19
CA LEU A 53 -24.74 4.69 0.29
C LEU A 53 -23.50 4.22 1.05
N SER A 54 -23.28 2.92 1.12
CA SER A 54 -22.17 2.35 1.89
C SER A 54 -21.20 1.60 0.97
N CYS A 55 -19.90 1.86 1.15
CA CYS A 55 -18.83 1.17 0.45
C CYS A 55 -17.73 0.83 1.46
N SER A 56 -17.48 -0.46 1.67
CA SER A 56 -16.36 -0.94 2.46
C SER A 56 -15.23 -1.33 1.51
N TYR A 57 -14.03 -0.78 1.73
CA TYR A 57 -12.87 -1.02 0.90
C TYR A 57 -11.61 -1.20 1.76
N ASP A 58 -10.63 -1.90 1.20
CA ASP A 58 -9.29 -2.08 1.74
C ASP A 58 -8.30 -1.36 0.83
N VAL A 59 -7.40 -0.58 1.40
CA VAL A 59 -6.36 0.20 0.69
C VAL A 59 -5.02 -0.53 0.71
N GLY A 60 -4.92 -1.63 1.45
CA GLY A 60 -3.69 -2.39 1.61
C GLY A 60 -2.57 -1.54 2.23
N ASP A 61 -1.40 -1.58 1.60
CA ASP A 61 -0.21 -0.86 2.08
C ASP A 61 -0.06 0.54 1.47
N GLU A 62 -1.08 1.02 0.74
CA GLU A 62 -1.05 2.31 0.05
C GLU A 62 -1.87 3.41 0.76
N THR A 63 -1.77 4.64 0.26
CA THR A 63 -2.61 5.76 0.73
C THR A 63 -3.79 5.99 -0.19
N LEU A 64 -4.98 6.11 0.38
CA LEU A 64 -6.20 6.39 -0.36
C LEU A 64 -6.11 7.73 -1.11
N TYR A 65 -6.21 7.68 -2.43
CA TYR A 65 -6.26 8.87 -3.27
C TYR A 65 -7.60 9.61 -3.15
N ALA A 66 -8.71 8.90 -3.42
CA ALA A 66 -10.07 9.45 -3.30
C ALA A 66 -11.12 8.33 -3.24
N VAL A 67 -12.27 8.61 -2.61
CA VAL A 67 -13.52 7.84 -2.80
C VAL A 67 -14.43 8.66 -3.69
N LYS A 68 -15.00 8.05 -4.73
CA LYS A 68 -15.88 8.73 -5.69
C LYS A 68 -17.15 7.93 -5.91
N TRP A 69 -18.28 8.61 -6.01
CA TRP A 69 -19.54 8.01 -6.42
C TRP A 69 -20.02 8.57 -7.76
N TYR A 70 -20.47 7.66 -8.62
CA TYR A 70 -20.95 7.95 -9.96
C TYR A 70 -22.39 7.49 -10.14
N LYS A 71 -23.19 8.31 -10.84
CA LYS A 71 -24.53 7.96 -11.30
C LYS A 71 -24.71 8.54 -12.70
N ASN A 72 -25.22 7.75 -13.65
CA ASN A 72 -25.46 8.19 -15.03
C ASN A 72 -24.23 8.87 -15.67
N MET A 73 -23.04 8.29 -15.46
CA MET A 73 -21.74 8.82 -15.89
C MET A 73 -21.27 10.13 -15.22
N GLY A 74 -22.06 10.73 -14.32
CA GLY A 74 -21.67 11.90 -13.55
C GLY A 74 -21.10 11.55 -12.17
N GLU A 75 -19.98 12.16 -11.80
CA GLU A 75 -19.47 12.16 -10.42
C GLU A 75 -20.37 13.08 -9.58
N PHE A 76 -21.01 12.54 -8.54
CA PHE A 76 -21.90 13.33 -7.65
C PHE A 76 -21.38 13.44 -6.21
N PHE A 77 -20.37 12.66 -5.86
CA PHE A 77 -19.68 12.76 -4.57
C PHE A 77 -18.21 12.39 -4.74
N ARG A 78 -17.33 13.12 -4.05
CA ARG A 78 -15.92 12.79 -3.96
C ARG A 78 -15.35 13.19 -2.60
N PHE A 79 -14.67 12.25 -1.96
CA PHE A 79 -13.90 12.45 -0.73
C PHE A 79 -12.41 12.26 -1.01
N VAL A 80 -11.58 13.23 -0.64
CA VAL A 80 -10.11 13.21 -0.82
C VAL A 80 -9.45 13.41 0.54
N PRO A 81 -8.80 12.38 1.13
CA PRO A 81 -8.25 12.46 2.49
C PRO A 81 -7.18 13.55 2.69
N LYS A 82 -6.46 13.91 1.62
CA LYS A 82 -5.33 14.86 1.65
C LYS A 82 -5.66 16.25 1.10
N SER A 83 -6.92 16.54 0.73
CA SER A 83 -7.27 17.88 0.28
C SER A 83 -7.42 18.82 1.47
N ASN A 84 -6.62 19.88 1.51
CA ASN A 84 -6.83 21.01 2.41
C ASN A 84 -7.27 22.24 1.57
N PRO A 85 -8.48 22.78 1.74
CA PRO A 85 -9.53 22.33 2.64
C PRO A 85 -10.22 21.05 2.15
N ALA A 86 -10.83 20.30 3.07
CA ALA A 86 -11.76 19.23 2.71
C ALA A 86 -12.93 19.86 1.94
N PHE A 87 -13.30 19.27 0.79
CA PHE A 87 -14.48 19.71 0.06
C PHE A 87 -15.71 19.63 1.00
N LYS A 88 -16.37 20.79 1.19
CA LYS A 88 -17.52 21.00 2.08
C LYS A 88 -18.80 20.43 1.49
#